data_AF-A0A961HQ55-F1
#
_entry.id   AF-A0A961HQ55-F1
#
_cell.length_a   1.000
_cell.length_b   1.000
_cell.length_c   1.000
_cell.angle_alpha   90.00
_cell.angle_beta   90.00
_cell.angle_gamma   90.00
#
_symmetry.space_group_name_H-M   'P 1'
#
loop_
_entity.id
_entity.type
_entity.pdbx_description
1 polymer ?
#
loop_
_entity_poly.entity_id
_entity_poly.type
_entity_poly.pdbx_seq_one_letter_code
_entity_poly.pdbx_strand_id
1 'polypeptide(L)'
;MAQILPIAGALLLGVAQLGFIGALRRTARVPTAVAPAVAVALQLILAFACGLAGALSLAPFVIVGVGGFLLGIEVRRGRQALLGHVIDPSVVVLAVLTAALVWILPGARLLHYDNFSHWGLVVRFMLRQDRFPTATDTIVGFHTYPLGTASWEYAVARLLGGREWQMMLAQGYILATACVSILALTPRRRWAGLVGVAALVVAFLLHGPRLDTLLVDNVLAAWTIVGLVTISACRGNVGRAAFPLAVLCAALVATKQTGVFWVIVLCLAGLVLRAASPWQRALSLLAPALGAGLTWAAWRR
;
A
#
# COMPACT_ATOMS: atom_id res chain seq x y z
N MET A 1 29.75 5.22 -6.25
CA MET A 1 28.50 4.79 -6.94
C MET A 1 27.55 3.97 -6.07
N ALA A 2 28.02 3.03 -5.23
CA ALA A 2 27.16 2.10 -4.46
C ALA A 2 26.22 2.74 -3.41
N GLN A 3 26.51 3.95 -2.92
CA GLN A 3 25.66 4.67 -1.95
C GLN A 3 24.77 5.77 -2.59
N ILE A 4 24.99 6.11 -3.87
CA ILE A 4 24.25 7.19 -4.55
C ILE A 4 22.88 6.69 -5.05
N LEU A 5 22.83 5.45 -5.54
CA LEU A 5 21.61 4.83 -6.07
C LEU A 5 20.47 4.74 -5.03
N PRO A 6 20.69 4.29 -3.77
CA PRO A 6 19.63 4.24 -2.76
C PRO A 6 19.03 5.60 -2.42
N ILE A 7 19.87 6.65 -2.34
CA ILE A 7 19.43 8.00 -1.98
C ILE A 7 18.58 8.59 -3.10
N ALA A 8 19.05 8.49 -4.34
CA ALA A 8 18.29 8.96 -5.51
C ALA A 8 16.95 8.22 -5.63
N GLY A 9 16.95 6.89 -5.47
CA GLY A 9 15.73 6.08 -5.47
C GLY A 9 14.73 6.49 -4.39
N ALA A 10 15.22 6.75 -3.16
CA ALA A 10 14.39 7.20 -2.06
C ALA A 10 13.77 8.59 -2.33
N LEU A 11 14.52 9.52 -2.90
CA LEU A 11 14.01 10.83 -3.29
C LEU A 11 12.94 10.74 -4.38
N LEU A 12 13.16 9.90 -5.39
CA LEU A 12 12.18 9.66 -6.47
C LEU A 12 10.90 9.03 -5.92
N LEU A 13 11.02 8.06 -5.01
CA LEU A 13 9.87 7.48 -4.32
C LEU A 13 9.14 8.53 -3.47
N GLY A 14 9.85 9.36 -2.70
CA GLY A 14 9.25 10.45 -1.93
C GLY A 14 8.47 11.44 -2.80
N VAL A 15 9.05 11.83 -3.94
CA VAL A 15 8.38 12.66 -4.97
C VAL A 15 7.13 11.98 -5.49
N ALA A 16 7.23 10.70 -5.85
CA ALA A 16 6.09 9.95 -6.36
C ALA A 16 4.96 9.86 -5.32
N GLN A 17 5.30 9.56 -4.06
CA GLN A 17 4.33 9.48 -2.97
C GLN A 17 3.59 10.80 -2.76
N LEU A 18 4.31 11.93 -2.74
CA LEU A 18 3.69 13.25 -2.60
C LEU A 18 2.72 13.55 -3.75
N GLY A 19 3.07 13.17 -4.98
CA GLY A 19 2.20 13.32 -6.15
C GLY A 19 0.92 12.49 -6.04
N PHE A 20 1.03 11.20 -5.73
CA PHE A 20 -0.14 10.33 -5.53
C PHE A 20 -1.02 10.84 -4.37
N ILE A 21 -0.43 11.19 -3.23
CA ILE A 21 -1.16 11.68 -2.04
C ILE A 21 -1.89 12.99 -2.36
N GLY A 22 -1.22 13.95 -3.00
CA GLY A 22 -1.82 15.24 -3.39
C GLY A 22 -3.00 15.04 -4.35
N ALA A 23 -2.81 14.22 -5.39
CA ALA A 23 -3.85 13.91 -6.35
C ALA A 23 -5.06 13.25 -5.69
N LEU A 24 -4.86 12.24 -4.82
CA LEU A 24 -5.94 11.54 -4.12
C LEU A 24 -6.75 12.45 -3.20
N ARG A 25 -6.07 13.33 -2.45
CA ARG A 25 -6.72 14.32 -1.59
C ARG A 25 -7.57 15.30 -2.40
N ARG A 26 -7.11 15.65 -3.60
CA ARG A 26 -7.79 16.57 -4.51
C ARG A 26 -8.98 15.95 -5.24
N THR A 27 -8.77 14.84 -5.96
CA THR A 27 -9.76 14.29 -6.91
C THR A 27 -10.75 13.34 -6.26
N ALA A 28 -10.26 12.49 -5.35
CA ALA A 28 -11.05 11.39 -4.82
C ALA A 28 -11.71 11.72 -3.47
N ARG A 29 -11.51 12.94 -2.93
CA ARG A 29 -12.04 13.39 -1.62
C ARG A 29 -11.81 12.36 -0.51
N VAL A 30 -10.70 11.61 -0.61
CA VAL A 30 -10.31 10.59 0.35
C VAL A 30 -9.93 11.30 1.66
N PRO A 31 -10.31 10.76 2.84
CA PRO A 31 -9.84 11.30 4.10
C PRO A 31 -8.33 11.48 4.10
N THR A 32 -7.85 12.65 4.54
CA THR A 32 -6.46 13.09 4.35
C THR A 32 -5.42 12.08 4.86
N ALA A 33 -5.73 11.42 5.98
CA ALA A 33 -4.87 10.40 6.59
C ALA A 33 -4.99 9.00 5.97
N VAL A 34 -6.05 8.72 5.21
CA VAL A 34 -6.23 7.47 4.44
C VAL A 34 -5.50 7.54 3.09
N ALA A 35 -5.34 8.74 2.53
CA ALA A 35 -4.73 8.95 1.21
C ALA A 35 -3.36 8.28 1.02
N PRO A 36 -2.42 8.27 1.99
CA PRO A 36 -1.15 7.56 1.83
C PRO A 36 -1.29 6.06 1.62
N ALA A 37 -2.19 5.40 2.36
CA ALA A 37 -2.41 3.96 2.20
C ALA A 37 -3.04 3.64 0.84
N VAL A 38 -4.00 4.46 0.38
CA VAL A 38 -4.60 4.32 -0.96
C VAL A 38 -3.57 4.59 -2.06
N ALA A 39 -2.65 5.53 -1.86
CA ALA A 39 -1.54 5.79 -2.79
C ALA A 39 -0.65 4.56 -2.96
N VAL A 40 -0.26 3.91 -1.86
CA VAL A 40 0.56 2.69 -1.91
C VAL A 40 -0.21 1.53 -2.51
N ALA A 41 -1.49 1.35 -2.16
CA ALA A 41 -2.33 0.32 -2.75
C ALA A 41 -2.48 0.49 -4.27
N LEU A 42 -2.63 1.73 -4.77
CA LEU A 42 -2.61 2.01 -6.21
C LEU A 42 -1.27 1.65 -6.85
N GLN A 43 -0.16 2.03 -6.24
CA GLN A 43 1.18 1.72 -6.76
C GLN A 43 1.45 0.21 -6.76
N LEU A 44 0.98 -0.52 -5.75
CA LEU A 44 1.00 -1.98 -5.70
C LEU A 44 0.24 -2.57 -6.89
N ILE A 45 -0.99 -2.10 -7.13
CA ILE A 45 -1.80 -2.58 -8.27
C ILE A 45 -1.17 -2.21 -9.62
N LEU A 46 -0.56 -1.03 -9.75
CA LEU A 46 0.17 -0.64 -10.96
C LEU A 46 1.38 -1.55 -11.20
N ALA A 47 2.18 -1.83 -10.17
CA ALA A 47 3.32 -2.73 -10.28
C ALA A 47 2.87 -4.16 -10.62
N PHE A 48 1.79 -4.63 -9.97
CA PHE A 48 1.19 -5.93 -10.25
C PHE A 48 0.70 -6.04 -11.69
N ALA A 49 0.03 -5.00 -12.21
CA ALA A 49 -0.43 -4.93 -13.59
C ALA A 49 0.74 -4.95 -14.59
N CYS A 50 1.86 -4.27 -14.29
CA CYS A 50 3.07 -4.36 -15.12
C CYS A 50 3.61 -5.79 -15.17
N GLY A 51 3.61 -6.50 -14.03
CA GLY A 51 4.02 -7.90 -13.98
C GLY A 51 3.09 -8.84 -14.75
N LEU A 52 1.77 -8.67 -14.63
CA LEU A 52 0.78 -9.40 -15.42
C LEU A 52 0.94 -9.17 -16.93
N ALA A 53 1.36 -7.96 -17.32
CA ALA A 53 1.63 -7.62 -18.72
C ALA A 53 2.99 -8.13 -19.23
N GLY A 54 3.76 -8.86 -18.41
CA GLY A 54 5.11 -9.33 -18.76
C GLY A 54 6.17 -8.22 -18.80
N ALA A 55 5.87 -7.03 -18.28
CA ALA A 55 6.72 -5.84 -18.31
C ALA A 55 7.08 -5.36 -16.90
N LEU A 56 7.38 -6.29 -15.98
CA LEU A 56 7.63 -5.98 -14.57
C LEU A 56 8.75 -4.96 -14.37
N SER A 57 9.79 -4.99 -15.20
CA SER A 57 10.90 -4.01 -15.19
C SER A 57 10.47 -2.56 -15.38
N LEU A 58 9.30 -2.31 -15.98
CA LEU A 58 8.75 -0.96 -16.14
C LEU A 58 8.06 -0.44 -14.87
N ALA A 59 7.69 -1.32 -13.93
CA ALA A 59 6.91 -0.94 -12.74
C ALA A 59 7.52 0.22 -11.93
N PRO A 60 8.84 0.22 -11.61
CA PRO A 60 9.44 1.34 -10.87
C PRO A 60 9.32 2.68 -11.61
N PHE A 61 9.53 2.66 -12.94
CA PHE A 61 9.48 3.86 -13.78
C PHE A 61 8.05 4.36 -13.96
N VAL A 62 7.08 3.46 -14.08
CA VAL A 62 5.65 3.82 -14.11
C VAL A 62 5.25 4.50 -12.80
N ILE A 63 5.63 3.94 -11.64
CA ILE A 63 5.33 4.54 -10.33
C ILE A 63 5.94 5.94 -10.22
N VAL A 64 7.24 6.09 -10.52
CA VAL A 64 7.94 7.38 -10.42
C VAL A 64 7.42 8.38 -11.45
N GLY A 65 7.20 7.95 -12.69
CA GLY A 65 6.71 8.80 -13.78
C GLY A 65 5.31 9.33 -13.52
N VAL A 66 4.37 8.45 -13.13
CA VAL A 66 3.00 8.85 -12.78
C VAL A 66 3.01 9.75 -11.55
N GLY A 67 3.74 9.37 -10.49
CA GLY A 67 3.81 10.17 -9.27
C GLY A 67 4.43 11.56 -9.51
N GLY A 68 5.52 11.65 -10.28
CA GLY A 68 6.14 12.91 -10.66
C GLY A 68 5.23 13.80 -11.51
N PHE A 69 4.50 13.20 -12.46
CA PHE A 69 3.49 13.92 -13.25
C PHE A 69 2.38 14.50 -12.37
N LEU A 70 1.84 13.70 -11.45
CA LEU A 70 0.82 14.13 -10.50
C LEU A 70 1.35 15.25 -9.59
N LEU A 71 2.58 15.16 -9.11
CA LEU A 71 3.21 16.22 -8.33
C LEU A 71 3.36 17.51 -9.15
N GLY A 72 3.74 17.41 -10.43
CA GLY A 72 3.83 18.56 -11.33
C GLY A 72 2.50 19.30 -11.48
N ILE A 73 1.37 18.59 -11.47
CA ILE A 73 0.03 19.19 -11.44
C ILE A 73 -0.17 19.97 -10.13
N GLU A 74 0.20 19.41 -8.98
CA GLU A 74 0.05 20.10 -7.69
C GLU A 74 0.98 21.31 -7.56
N VAL A 75 2.20 21.24 -8.11
CA VAL A 75 3.14 22.39 -8.17
C VAL A 75 2.57 23.53 -9.00
N ARG A 76 1.96 23.25 -10.16
CA ARG A 76 1.33 24.27 -11.02
C ARG A 76 0.16 25.00 -10.34
N ARG A 77 -0.44 24.42 -9.31
CA ARG A 77 -1.51 25.05 -8.51
C ARG A 77 -0.97 26.02 -7.46
N GLY A 78 0.35 26.12 -7.30
CA GLY A 78 1.02 27.08 -6.45
C GLY A 78 1.54 26.51 -5.13
N ARG A 79 2.50 27.23 -4.54
CA ARG A 79 3.25 26.82 -3.34
C ARG A 79 2.36 26.46 -2.15
N GLN A 80 1.27 27.19 -1.93
CA GLN A 80 0.38 26.95 -0.78
C GLN A 80 -0.35 25.60 -0.87
N ALA A 81 -0.79 25.21 -2.07
CA ALA A 81 -1.43 23.91 -2.28
C ALA A 81 -0.46 22.76 -1.99
N LEU A 82 0.77 22.87 -2.51
CA LEU A 82 1.83 21.90 -2.28
C LEU A 82 2.19 21.79 -0.79
N LEU A 83 2.42 22.92 -0.11
CA LEU A 83 2.74 22.94 1.31
C LEU A 83 1.62 22.30 2.14
N GLY A 84 0.36 22.59 1.80
CA GLY A 84 -0.80 21.99 2.48
C GLY A 84 -0.85 20.46 2.39
N HIS A 85 -0.21 19.85 1.40
CA HIS A 85 -0.06 18.40 1.33
C HIS A 85 1.11 17.88 2.17
N VAL A 86 2.26 18.56 2.11
CA VAL A 86 3.52 18.14 2.76
C VAL A 86 3.46 18.29 4.28
N ILE A 87 2.91 19.41 4.78
CA ILE A 87 2.87 19.71 6.23
C ILE A 87 1.65 19.10 6.93
N ASP A 88 0.82 18.36 6.20
CA ASP A 88 -0.34 17.68 6.79
C ASP A 88 0.14 16.68 7.86
N PRO A 89 -0.48 16.64 9.06
CA PRO A 89 -0.04 15.78 10.14
C PRO A 89 0.11 14.31 9.77
N SER A 90 -0.73 13.80 8.87
CA SER A 90 -0.62 12.40 8.45
C SER A 90 0.63 12.14 7.61
N VAL A 91 1.04 13.09 6.76
CA VAL A 91 2.28 13.00 5.98
C VAL A 91 3.49 13.15 6.89
N VAL A 92 3.44 14.08 7.84
CA VAL A 92 4.53 14.27 8.81
C VAL A 92 4.74 13.02 9.68
N VAL A 93 3.66 12.46 10.24
CA VAL A 93 3.75 11.22 11.03
C VAL A 93 4.25 10.06 10.17
N LEU A 94 3.78 9.94 8.92
CA LEU A 94 4.27 8.93 7.99
C LEU A 94 5.78 9.09 7.71
N ALA A 95 6.24 10.34 7.52
CA ALA A 95 7.67 10.62 7.31
C ALA A 95 8.50 10.21 8.54
N VAL A 96 8.02 10.47 9.75
CA VAL A 96 8.67 10.04 11.01
C VAL A 96 8.74 8.51 11.10
N LEU A 97 7.62 7.81 10.85
CA LEU A 97 7.62 6.34 10.86
C LEU A 97 8.53 5.74 9.78
N THR A 98 8.55 6.35 8.60
CA THR A 98 9.43 5.94 7.50
C THR A 98 10.89 6.16 7.85
N ALA A 99 11.23 7.30 8.47
CA ALA A 99 12.58 7.58 8.96
C ALA A 99 13.01 6.56 10.04
N ALA A 100 12.11 6.17 10.94
CA ALA A 100 12.38 5.12 11.92
C ALA A 100 12.67 3.77 11.25
N LEU A 101 11.90 3.38 10.22
CA LEU A 101 12.18 2.16 9.45
C LEU A 101 13.54 2.22 8.74
N VAL A 102 13.87 3.35 8.12
CA VAL A 102 15.17 3.58 7.47
C VAL A 102 16.33 3.58 8.47
N TRP A 103 16.08 3.91 9.73
CA TRP A 103 17.07 3.83 10.80
C TRP A 103 17.28 2.39 11.31
N ILE A 104 16.20 1.61 11.45
CA ILE A 104 16.23 0.30 12.12
C ILE A 104 16.59 -0.84 11.17
N LEU A 105 16.12 -0.80 9.92
CA LEU A 105 16.25 -1.92 8.98
C LEU A 105 17.60 -2.08 8.27
N PRO A 106 18.48 -1.07 8.09
CA PRO A 106 19.72 -1.25 7.35
C PRO A 106 20.57 -2.42 7.87
N GLY A 107 20.90 -3.35 6.98
CA GLY A 107 21.68 -4.55 7.30
C GLY A 107 20.85 -5.73 7.82
N ALA A 108 19.56 -5.56 8.09
CA ALA A 108 18.66 -6.65 8.43
C ALA A 108 18.58 -7.68 7.30
N ARG A 109 18.40 -8.94 7.69
CA ARG A 109 18.25 -10.10 6.79
C ARG A 109 16.93 -10.81 7.08
N LEU A 110 16.38 -11.46 6.07
CA LEU A 110 15.21 -12.30 6.20
C LEU A 110 15.56 -13.53 7.04
N LEU A 111 14.82 -13.75 8.13
CA LEU A 111 15.11 -14.86 9.06
C LEU A 111 14.03 -15.95 9.06
N HIS A 112 12.79 -15.61 8.67
CA HIS A 112 11.69 -16.56 8.73
C HIS A 112 11.71 -17.59 7.59
N TYR A 113 11.41 -18.85 7.89
CA TYR A 113 11.40 -19.97 6.94
C TYR A 113 10.55 -19.69 5.69
N ASP A 114 9.32 -19.19 5.85
CA ASP A 114 8.43 -18.89 4.71
C ASP A 114 9.00 -17.86 3.71
N ASN A 115 9.97 -17.04 4.12
CA ASN A 115 10.65 -16.16 3.16
C ASN A 115 11.49 -16.95 2.16
N PHE A 116 12.01 -18.10 2.56
CA PHE A 116 12.86 -18.96 1.74
C PHE A 116 12.04 -19.98 0.95
N SER A 117 10.77 -20.18 1.27
CA SER A 117 9.86 -21.02 0.49
C SER A 117 9.01 -20.22 -0.50
N HIS A 118 8.63 -18.98 -0.16
CA HIS A 118 7.82 -18.13 -1.02
C HIS A 118 8.12 -16.63 -0.92
N TRP A 119 7.86 -15.98 0.22
CA TRP A 119 7.67 -14.52 0.26
C TRP A 119 8.92 -13.71 -0.15
N GLY A 120 10.05 -13.92 0.51
CA GLY A 120 11.31 -13.31 0.12
C GLY A 120 11.90 -13.90 -1.16
N LEU A 121 11.66 -15.18 -1.40
CA LEU A 121 12.18 -15.91 -2.55
C LEU A 121 11.64 -15.34 -3.86
N VAL A 122 10.33 -15.07 -3.94
CA VAL A 122 9.71 -14.55 -5.15
C VAL A 122 10.16 -13.13 -5.45
N VAL A 123 10.33 -12.27 -4.44
CA VAL A 123 10.87 -10.91 -4.64
C VAL A 123 12.29 -10.96 -5.17
N ARG A 124 13.15 -11.81 -4.59
CA ARG A 124 14.52 -12.02 -5.08
C ARG A 124 14.55 -12.58 -6.50
N PHE A 125 13.65 -13.50 -6.82
CA PHE A 125 13.50 -14.02 -8.18
C PHE A 125 13.16 -12.87 -9.14
N MET A 126 12.13 -12.08 -8.84
CA MET A 126 11.72 -10.94 -9.66
C MET A 126 12.83 -9.90 -9.81
N LEU A 127 13.59 -9.59 -8.75
CA LEU A 127 14.72 -8.66 -8.83
C LEU A 127 15.85 -9.16 -9.74
N ARG A 128 15.98 -10.47 -9.95
CA ARG A 128 16.97 -11.08 -10.85
C ARG A 128 16.47 -11.26 -12.27
N GLN A 129 15.19 -11.63 -12.42
CA GLN A 129 14.62 -12.09 -13.69
C GLN A 129 13.72 -11.04 -14.36
N ASP A 130 13.33 -9.99 -13.65
CA ASP A 130 12.47 -8.91 -14.16
C ASP A 130 11.14 -9.39 -14.74
N ARG A 131 10.63 -10.50 -14.21
CA ARG A 131 9.35 -11.11 -14.56
C ARG A 131 8.76 -11.89 -13.38
N PHE A 132 7.47 -12.19 -13.44
CA PHE A 132 6.86 -13.15 -12.53
C PHE A 132 7.41 -14.57 -12.76
N PRO A 133 7.54 -15.38 -11.70
CA PRO A 133 7.85 -16.80 -11.84
C PRO A 133 6.72 -17.52 -12.56
N THR A 134 7.06 -18.46 -13.42
CA THR A 134 6.16 -19.35 -14.15
C THR A 134 6.25 -20.76 -13.57
N ALA A 135 5.34 -21.66 -13.96
CA ALA A 135 5.34 -23.05 -13.49
C ALA A 135 6.64 -23.84 -13.80
N THR A 136 7.47 -23.33 -14.70
CA THR A 136 8.80 -23.88 -15.03
C THR A 136 9.89 -23.48 -14.04
N ASP A 137 9.67 -22.43 -13.24
CA ASP A 137 10.62 -21.95 -12.24
C ASP A 137 10.47 -22.74 -10.93
N THR A 138 11.00 -23.96 -10.92
CA THR A 138 10.84 -24.95 -9.84
C THR A 138 11.35 -24.50 -8.47
N ILE A 139 12.14 -23.43 -8.42
CA ILE A 139 12.61 -22.83 -7.16
C ILE A 139 11.44 -22.22 -6.36
N VAL A 140 10.40 -21.70 -7.01
CA VAL A 140 9.24 -21.10 -6.34
C VAL A 140 8.13 -22.14 -6.19
N GLY A 141 7.94 -22.70 -4.99
CA GLY A 141 6.96 -23.78 -4.78
C GLY A 141 5.48 -23.36 -4.80
N PHE A 142 5.18 -22.08 -4.55
CA PHE A 142 3.81 -21.60 -4.36
C PHE A 142 3.37 -20.63 -5.48
N HIS A 143 3.06 -21.18 -6.65
CA HIS A 143 2.61 -20.38 -7.81
C HIS A 143 1.15 -19.86 -7.70
N THR A 144 0.39 -20.35 -6.72
CA THR A 144 -1.03 -19.98 -6.58
C THR A 144 -1.24 -18.66 -5.85
N TYR A 145 -0.22 -18.17 -5.14
CA TYR A 145 -0.29 -16.94 -4.36
C TYR A 145 -0.14 -15.72 -5.28
N PRO A 146 -1.10 -14.77 -5.21
CA PRO A 146 -1.00 -13.50 -5.92
C PRO A 146 0.28 -12.74 -5.57
N LEU A 147 0.89 -12.11 -6.57
CA LEU A 147 2.21 -11.47 -6.45
C LEU A 147 2.14 -9.93 -6.29
N GLY A 148 1.00 -9.39 -5.83
CA GLY A 148 0.80 -7.95 -5.71
C GLY A 148 1.76 -7.29 -4.74
N THR A 149 1.78 -7.75 -3.47
CA THR A 149 2.71 -7.23 -2.46
C THR A 149 4.17 -7.40 -2.88
N ALA A 150 4.50 -8.55 -3.45
CA ALA A 150 5.82 -8.82 -3.96
C ALA A 150 6.20 -7.89 -5.14
N SER A 151 5.24 -7.48 -5.98
CA SER A 151 5.45 -6.51 -7.07
C SER A 151 5.77 -5.11 -6.53
N TRP A 152 5.09 -4.70 -5.45
CA TRP A 152 5.41 -3.46 -4.73
C TRP A 152 6.81 -3.52 -4.13
N GLU A 153 7.15 -4.60 -3.44
CA GLU A 153 8.47 -4.81 -2.84
C GLU A 153 9.58 -4.82 -3.90
N TYR A 154 9.35 -5.50 -5.03
CA TYR A 154 10.22 -5.47 -6.20
C TYR A 154 10.44 -4.03 -6.68
N ALA A 155 9.35 -3.27 -6.90
CA ALA A 155 9.46 -1.94 -7.50
C ALA A 155 10.25 -0.97 -6.60
N VAL A 156 9.98 -1.00 -5.29
CA VAL A 156 10.70 -0.20 -4.30
C VAL A 156 12.14 -0.66 -4.17
N ALA A 157 12.38 -1.96 -3.97
CA ALA A 157 13.73 -2.48 -3.79
C ALA A 157 14.59 -2.22 -5.04
N ARG A 158 14.01 -2.29 -6.26
CA ARG A 158 14.74 -2.01 -7.51
C ARG A 158 15.24 -0.57 -7.58
N LEU A 159 14.48 0.40 -7.07
CA LEU A 159 14.93 1.81 -6.98
C LEU A 159 15.97 2.02 -5.89
N LEU A 160 15.87 1.27 -4.78
CA LEU A 160 16.74 1.46 -3.61
C LEU A 160 18.06 0.66 -3.70
N GLY A 161 18.17 -0.33 -4.58
CA GLY A 161 19.41 -1.11 -4.79
C GLY A 161 19.30 -2.62 -4.54
N GLY A 162 18.11 -3.18 -4.37
CA GLY A 162 17.80 -4.61 -4.40
C GLY A 162 18.19 -5.43 -3.17
N ARG A 163 18.46 -4.80 -2.02
CA ARG A 163 18.83 -5.49 -0.77
C ARG A 163 17.60 -5.94 0.03
N GLU A 164 17.76 -6.98 0.85
CA GLU A 164 16.66 -7.55 1.66
C GLU A 164 15.97 -6.50 2.54
N TRP A 165 16.73 -5.67 3.25
CA TRP A 165 16.17 -4.63 4.10
C TRP A 165 15.35 -3.60 3.33
N GLN A 166 15.55 -3.46 2.02
CA GLN A 166 14.79 -2.54 1.17
C GLN A 166 13.44 -3.15 0.78
N MET A 167 13.37 -4.49 0.66
CA MET A 167 12.11 -5.22 0.55
C MET A 167 11.32 -5.08 1.86
N MET A 168 11.99 -5.27 3.01
CA MET A 168 11.38 -5.10 4.34
C MET A 168 10.92 -3.66 4.58
N LEU A 169 11.69 -2.68 4.10
CA LEU A 169 11.30 -1.27 4.14
C LEU A 169 10.03 -1.02 3.31
N ALA A 170 9.91 -1.62 2.12
CA ALA A 170 8.73 -1.51 1.28
C ALA A 170 7.47 -2.06 1.99
N GLN A 171 7.56 -3.23 2.61
CA GLN A 171 6.45 -3.80 3.39
C GLN A 171 6.17 -2.97 4.64
N GLY A 172 7.20 -2.56 5.38
CA GLY A 172 7.07 -1.70 6.55
C GLY A 172 6.40 -0.37 6.25
N TYR A 173 6.65 0.20 5.06
CA TYR A 173 5.96 1.42 4.61
C TYR A 173 4.45 1.20 4.45
N ILE A 174 3.99 0.04 3.94
CA ILE A 174 2.56 -0.31 3.93
C ILE A 174 2.00 -0.26 5.36
N LEU A 175 2.67 -0.93 6.31
CA LEU A 175 2.22 -0.95 7.70
C LEU A 175 2.18 0.45 8.32
N ALA A 176 3.18 1.29 8.05
CA ALA A 176 3.23 2.67 8.50
C ALA A 176 2.05 3.50 7.95
N THR A 177 1.69 3.34 6.67
CA THR A 177 0.51 4.02 6.10
C THR A 177 -0.79 3.57 6.76
N ALA A 178 -0.89 2.28 7.15
CA ALA A 178 -2.04 1.77 7.88
C ALA A 178 -2.13 2.37 9.29
N CYS A 179 -1.01 2.47 10.01
CA CYS A 179 -0.95 3.15 11.31
C CYS A 179 -1.43 4.59 11.20
N VAL A 180 -0.91 5.34 10.24
CA VAL A 180 -1.25 6.76 10.01
C VAL A 180 -2.73 6.95 9.68
N SER A 181 -3.37 5.99 9.01
CA SER A 181 -4.80 6.08 8.65
C SER A 181 -5.71 6.34 9.85
N ILE A 182 -5.34 5.87 11.05
CA ILE A 182 -6.11 6.04 12.29
C ILE A 182 -6.40 7.52 12.62
N LEU A 183 -5.55 8.46 12.18
CA LEU A 183 -5.78 9.89 12.34
C LEU A 183 -7.09 10.36 11.66
N ALA A 184 -7.58 9.63 10.65
CA ALA A 184 -8.86 9.94 10.01
C ALA A 184 -10.08 9.75 10.94
N LEU A 185 -9.95 8.95 12.01
CA LEU A 185 -11.02 8.71 12.98
C LEU A 185 -11.19 9.87 13.98
N THR A 186 -10.15 10.70 14.16
CA THR A 186 -10.10 11.75 15.19
C THR A 186 -9.72 13.12 14.61
N PRO A 187 -10.39 13.60 13.53
CA PRO A 187 -9.98 14.81 12.81
C PRO A 187 -9.97 16.07 13.69
N ARG A 188 -10.80 16.10 14.76
CA ARG A 188 -10.90 17.20 15.73
C ARG A 188 -10.04 17.01 17.00
N ARG A 189 -9.48 15.81 17.23
CA ARG A 189 -8.72 15.46 18.45
C ARG A 189 -7.44 14.72 18.06
N ARG A 190 -6.53 15.44 17.40
CA ARG A 190 -5.32 14.86 16.79
C ARG A 190 -4.45 14.11 17.80
N TRP A 191 -4.36 14.56 19.05
CA TRP A 191 -3.60 13.85 20.09
C TRP A 191 -4.15 12.43 20.34
N ALA A 192 -5.47 12.25 20.39
CA ALA A 192 -6.09 10.94 20.57
C ALA A 192 -5.83 10.04 19.35
N GLY A 193 -5.80 10.64 18.16
CA GLY A 193 -5.35 9.98 16.94
C GLY A 193 -3.90 9.50 17.02
N LEU A 194 -2.99 10.33 17.53
CA LEU A 194 -1.58 9.95 17.73
C LEU A 194 -1.42 8.80 18.73
N VAL A 195 -2.22 8.78 19.80
CA VAL A 195 -2.30 7.63 20.73
C VAL A 195 -2.76 6.37 19.98
N GLY A 196 -3.78 6.49 19.13
CA GLY A 196 -4.24 5.38 18.30
C GLY A 196 -3.20 4.89 17.29
N VAL A 197 -2.45 5.79 16.66
CA VAL A 197 -1.32 5.46 15.77
C VAL A 197 -0.26 4.69 16.57
N ALA A 198 0.15 5.20 17.73
CA ALA A 198 1.16 4.58 18.58
C ALA A 198 0.72 3.18 19.05
N ALA A 199 -0.55 3.04 19.48
CA ALA A 199 -1.11 1.76 19.88
C ALA A 199 -1.09 0.74 18.74
N LEU A 200 -1.42 1.15 17.51
CA LEU A 200 -1.38 0.27 16.35
C LEU A 200 0.05 -0.10 15.94
N VAL A 201 1.00 0.83 16.03
CA VAL A 201 2.43 0.53 15.84
C VAL A 201 2.89 -0.52 16.85
N VAL A 202 2.60 -0.33 18.13
CA VAL A 202 2.93 -1.29 19.19
C VAL A 202 2.28 -2.65 18.93
N ALA A 203 1.00 -2.68 18.52
CA ALA A 203 0.31 -3.92 18.20
C ALA A 203 0.99 -4.69 17.05
N PHE A 204 1.39 -4.01 15.97
CA PHE A 204 2.13 -4.67 14.89
C PHE A 204 3.50 -5.18 15.32
N LEU A 205 4.22 -4.44 16.18
CA LEU A 205 5.53 -4.84 16.67
C LEU A 205 5.48 -6.02 17.66
N LEU A 206 4.45 -6.09 18.52
CA LEU A 206 4.34 -7.11 19.56
C LEU A 206 3.60 -8.37 19.12
N HIS A 207 2.61 -8.24 18.25
CA HIS A 207 1.69 -9.33 17.90
C HIS A 207 1.72 -9.71 16.42
N GLY A 208 2.30 -8.88 15.56
CA GLY A 208 2.46 -9.19 14.15
C GLY A 208 3.75 -10.00 13.88
N PRO A 209 3.88 -10.57 12.67
CA PRO A 209 5.18 -10.95 12.12
C PRO A 209 6.23 -9.86 12.34
N ARG A 210 7.43 -10.29 12.72
CA ARG A 210 8.58 -9.41 12.94
C ARG A 210 8.89 -8.58 11.69
N LEU A 211 9.53 -7.43 11.88
CA LEU A 211 9.95 -6.58 10.75
C LEU A 211 11.05 -7.22 9.88
N ASP A 212 11.69 -8.29 10.36
CA ASP A 212 12.71 -9.07 9.65
C ASP A 212 12.12 -10.13 8.70
N THR A 213 10.84 -9.99 8.33
CA THR A 213 10.14 -10.93 7.45
C THR A 213 9.17 -10.26 6.47
N LEU A 214 8.87 -10.94 5.36
CA LEU A 214 7.92 -10.52 4.32
C LEU A 214 6.62 -11.33 4.36
N LEU A 215 6.26 -11.88 5.53
CA LEU A 215 4.94 -12.49 5.70
C LEU A 215 3.86 -11.42 5.53
N VAL A 216 2.94 -11.69 4.60
CA VAL A 216 1.91 -10.74 4.19
C VAL A 216 0.70 -10.70 5.12
N ASP A 217 0.67 -11.47 6.20
CA ASP A 217 -0.47 -11.52 7.12
C ASP A 217 -0.71 -10.16 7.80
N ASN A 218 0.36 -9.44 8.18
CA ASN A 218 0.26 -8.04 8.61
C ASN A 218 -0.17 -7.08 7.49
N VAL A 219 0.17 -7.38 6.24
CA VAL A 219 -0.24 -6.59 5.07
C VAL A 219 -1.74 -6.72 4.83
N LEU A 220 -2.30 -7.93 4.96
CA LEU A 220 -3.76 -8.15 4.93
C LEU A 220 -4.46 -7.40 6.06
N ALA A 221 -3.92 -7.47 7.28
CA ALA A 221 -4.44 -6.72 8.42
C ALA A 221 -4.39 -5.20 8.17
N ALA A 222 -3.27 -4.70 7.64
CA ALA A 222 -3.08 -3.30 7.29
C ALA A 222 -4.12 -2.80 6.28
N TRP A 223 -4.31 -3.50 5.16
CA TRP A 223 -5.33 -3.13 4.17
C TRP A 223 -6.74 -3.16 4.73
N THR A 224 -7.05 -4.16 5.56
CA THR A 224 -8.35 -4.27 6.22
C THR A 224 -8.60 -3.12 7.19
N ILE A 225 -7.62 -2.78 8.03
CA ILE A 225 -7.70 -1.65 8.96
C ILE A 225 -7.96 -0.36 8.20
N VAL A 226 -7.20 -0.09 7.13
CA VAL A 226 -7.39 1.11 6.30
C VAL A 226 -8.79 1.11 5.68
N GLY A 227 -9.31 -0.03 5.22
CA GLY A 227 -10.67 -0.16 4.71
C GLY A 227 -11.73 0.20 5.75
N LEU A 228 -11.63 -0.35 6.96
CA LEU A 228 -12.55 -0.06 8.07
C LEU A 228 -12.48 1.41 8.52
N VAL A 229 -11.27 1.97 8.56
CA VAL A 229 -11.04 3.41 8.83
C VAL A 229 -11.68 4.26 7.74
N THR A 230 -11.54 3.87 6.47
CA THR A 230 -12.13 4.58 5.33
C THR A 230 -13.66 4.60 5.43
N ILE A 231 -14.28 3.45 5.70
CA ILE A 231 -15.74 3.36 5.88
C ILE A 231 -16.18 4.24 7.06
N SER A 232 -15.43 4.20 8.17
CA SER A 232 -15.76 4.97 9.37
C SER A 232 -15.59 6.48 9.19
N ALA A 233 -14.53 6.91 8.49
CA ALA A 233 -14.27 8.33 8.21
C ALA A 233 -15.26 8.91 7.18
N CYS A 234 -15.81 8.07 6.30
CA CYS A 234 -16.81 8.46 5.29
C CYS A 234 -18.27 8.16 5.73
N ARG A 235 -18.53 7.96 7.03
CA ARG A 235 -19.88 7.73 7.55
C ARG A 235 -20.86 8.80 7.08
N GLY A 236 -22.03 8.38 6.62
CA GLY A 236 -23.07 9.26 6.05
C GLY A 236 -22.86 9.66 4.59
N ASN A 237 -21.70 9.37 3.98
CA ASN A 237 -21.46 9.58 2.55
C ASN A 237 -20.54 8.49 1.97
N VAL A 238 -21.06 7.26 1.91
CA VAL A 238 -20.27 6.08 1.53
C VAL A 238 -19.85 6.10 0.06
N GLY A 239 -20.49 6.91 -0.79
CA GLY A 239 -20.03 7.15 -2.16
C GLY A 239 -18.59 7.66 -2.24
N ARG A 240 -18.13 8.45 -1.25
CA ARG A 240 -16.73 8.89 -1.16
C ARG A 240 -15.76 7.77 -0.80
N ALA A 241 -16.24 6.69 -0.19
CA ALA A 241 -15.44 5.52 0.14
C ALA A 241 -15.34 4.53 -1.04
N ALA A 242 -16.17 4.64 -2.08
CA ALA A 242 -16.25 3.65 -3.15
C ALA A 242 -14.91 3.45 -3.88
N PHE A 243 -14.29 4.52 -4.35
CA PHE A 243 -12.98 4.46 -5.01
C PHE A 243 -11.86 3.93 -4.10
N PRO A 244 -11.61 4.50 -2.90
CA PRO A 244 -10.52 4.00 -2.05
C PRO A 244 -10.77 2.54 -1.62
N LEU A 245 -12.01 2.13 -1.36
CA LEU A 245 -12.32 0.73 -1.04
C LEU A 245 -12.12 -0.20 -2.24
N ALA A 246 -12.46 0.21 -3.45
CA ALA A 246 -12.19 -0.59 -4.65
C ALA A 246 -10.69 -0.89 -4.80
N VAL A 247 -9.84 0.13 -4.60
CA VAL A 247 -8.38 -0.01 -4.63
C VAL A 247 -7.87 -0.89 -3.50
N LEU A 248 -8.33 -0.69 -2.27
CA LEU A 248 -7.89 -1.47 -1.11
C LEU A 248 -8.32 -2.94 -1.23
N CYS A 249 -9.52 -3.21 -1.76
CA CYS A 249 -9.99 -4.57 -2.01
C CYS A 249 -9.24 -5.25 -3.16
N ALA A 250 -8.87 -4.51 -4.20
CA ALA A 250 -7.94 -4.99 -5.21
C ALA A 250 -6.60 -5.38 -4.57
N ALA A 251 -6.03 -4.51 -3.73
CA ALA A 251 -4.76 -4.79 -3.04
C ALA A 251 -4.84 -6.01 -2.11
N LEU A 252 -5.96 -6.19 -1.37
CA LEU A 252 -6.20 -7.38 -0.55
C LEU A 252 -6.12 -8.67 -1.37
N VAL A 253 -6.84 -8.72 -2.49
CA VAL A 253 -6.84 -9.90 -3.37
C VAL A 253 -5.49 -10.10 -4.04
N ALA A 254 -4.81 -9.02 -4.43
CA ALA A 254 -3.46 -9.08 -4.98
C ALA A 254 -2.39 -9.48 -3.95
N THR A 255 -2.69 -9.41 -2.64
CA THR A 255 -1.75 -9.76 -1.56
C THR A 255 -1.72 -11.27 -1.30
N LYS A 256 -2.89 -11.90 -1.14
CA LYS A 256 -3.05 -13.32 -0.82
C LYS A 256 -4.46 -13.76 -1.17
N GLN A 257 -4.67 -15.04 -1.47
CA GLN A 257 -6.01 -15.56 -1.80
C GLN A 257 -7.03 -15.34 -0.67
N THR A 258 -6.59 -15.42 0.60
CA THR A 258 -7.41 -15.12 1.78
C THR A 258 -7.84 -13.64 1.86
N GLY A 259 -7.29 -12.75 1.03
CA GLY A 259 -7.77 -11.38 0.86
C GLY A 259 -9.24 -11.30 0.47
N VAL A 260 -9.78 -12.29 -0.27
CA VAL A 260 -11.21 -12.35 -0.61
C VAL A 260 -12.10 -12.37 0.64
N PHE A 261 -11.68 -13.09 1.69
CA PHE A 261 -12.39 -13.09 2.97
C PHE A 261 -12.46 -11.68 3.58
N TRP A 262 -11.34 -10.95 3.58
CA TRP A 262 -11.30 -9.58 4.09
C TRP A 262 -12.11 -8.59 3.26
N VAL A 263 -12.22 -8.81 1.94
CA VAL A 263 -13.14 -8.04 1.09
C VAL A 263 -14.59 -8.23 1.55
N ILE A 264 -15.00 -9.46 1.87
CA ILE A 264 -16.34 -9.75 2.39
C ILE A 264 -16.56 -9.00 3.71
N VAL A 265 -15.58 -9.01 4.62
CA VAL A 265 -15.64 -8.26 5.88
C VAL A 265 -15.84 -6.75 5.63
N LEU A 266 -15.11 -6.16 4.68
CA LEU A 266 -15.26 -4.74 4.33
C LEU A 266 -16.62 -4.42 3.71
N CYS A 267 -17.14 -5.30 2.84
CA CYS A 267 -18.48 -5.17 2.28
C CYS A 267 -19.57 -5.21 3.37
N LEU A 268 -19.47 -6.16 4.31
CA LEU A 268 -20.38 -6.28 5.45
C LEU A 268 -20.30 -5.06 6.37
N ALA A 269 -19.09 -4.57 6.67
CA ALA A 269 -18.89 -3.36 7.46
C ALA A 269 -19.52 -2.12 6.78
N GLY A 270 -19.40 -2.02 5.45
CA GLY A 270 -20.05 -0.98 4.66
C GLY A 270 -21.57 -1.00 4.75
N LEU A 271 -22.18 -2.20 4.77
CA LEU A 271 -23.63 -2.38 4.93
C LEU A 271 -24.12 -1.98 6.33
N VAL A 272 -23.41 -2.40 7.38
CA VAL A 272 -23.80 -2.15 8.78
C VAL A 272 -23.75 -0.68 9.13
N LEU A 273 -22.81 0.09 8.56
CA LEU A 273 -22.60 1.51 8.89
C LEU A 273 -23.57 2.50 8.22
N ARG A 274 -24.79 2.05 7.92
CA ARG A 274 -25.97 2.82 7.46
C ARG A 274 -25.64 3.87 6.39
N ALA A 275 -25.34 3.43 5.18
CA ALA A 275 -25.37 4.30 4.00
C ALA A 275 -26.78 4.92 3.85
N ALA A 276 -26.80 6.25 3.70
CA ALA A 276 -28.00 7.07 3.81
C ALA A 276 -29.02 6.79 2.69
N SER A 277 -28.57 6.32 1.53
CA SER A 277 -29.43 5.98 0.38
C SER A 277 -29.15 4.58 -0.19
N PRO A 278 -30.13 3.95 -0.88
CA PRO A 278 -29.96 2.66 -1.56
C PRO A 278 -28.79 2.66 -2.56
N TRP A 279 -28.62 3.75 -3.32
CA TRP A 279 -27.52 3.90 -4.27
C TRP A 279 -26.14 3.93 -3.60
N GLN A 280 -26.02 4.58 -2.45
CA GLN A 280 -24.77 4.57 -1.68
C GLN A 280 -24.46 3.18 -1.11
N ARG A 281 -25.49 2.39 -0.74
CA ARG A 281 -25.34 0.97 -0.34
C ARG A 281 -24.89 0.10 -1.50
N ALA A 282 -25.47 0.30 -2.69
CA ALA A 282 -25.05 -0.42 -3.88
C ALA A 282 -23.59 -0.12 -4.22
N LEU A 283 -23.19 1.16 -4.23
CA LEU A 283 -21.80 1.57 -4.48
C LEU A 283 -20.82 1.01 -3.45
N SER A 284 -21.20 0.94 -2.17
CA SER A 284 -20.35 0.39 -1.11
C SER A 284 -20.13 -1.12 -1.22
N LEU A 285 -20.91 -1.82 -2.04
CA LEU A 285 -20.76 -3.24 -2.32
C LEU A 285 -20.11 -3.49 -3.69
N LEU A 286 -20.62 -2.81 -4.72
CA LEU A 286 -20.21 -3.03 -6.09
C LEU A 286 -18.78 -2.57 -6.34
N ALA A 287 -18.37 -1.40 -5.86
CA ALA A 287 -17.01 -0.92 -6.12
C ALA A 287 -15.92 -1.81 -5.47
N PRO A 288 -16.04 -2.21 -4.19
CA PRO A 288 -15.11 -3.18 -3.58
C PRO A 288 -15.12 -4.54 -4.27
N ALA A 289 -16.31 -5.07 -4.59
CA ALA A 289 -16.45 -6.37 -5.25
C ALA A 289 -15.88 -6.35 -6.68
N LEU A 290 -16.06 -5.26 -7.43
CA LEU A 290 -15.48 -5.09 -8.77
C LEU A 290 -13.96 -5.00 -8.70
N GLY A 291 -13.40 -4.19 -7.78
CA GLY A 291 -11.96 -4.09 -7.59
C GLY A 291 -11.32 -5.45 -7.25
N ALA A 292 -11.93 -6.18 -6.33
CA ALA A 292 -11.52 -7.54 -5.96
C ALA A 292 -11.67 -8.54 -7.12
N GLY A 293 -12.84 -8.56 -7.77
CA GLY A 293 -13.19 -9.51 -8.83
C GLY A 293 -12.35 -9.34 -10.08
N LEU A 294 -12.11 -8.09 -10.52
CA LEU A 294 -11.23 -7.80 -11.66
C LEU A 294 -9.79 -8.23 -11.38
N THR A 295 -9.29 -7.95 -10.18
CA THR A 295 -7.92 -8.33 -9.78
C THR A 295 -7.78 -9.85 -9.70
N TRP A 296 -8.77 -10.55 -9.13
CA TRP A 296 -8.79 -12.00 -9.07
C TRP A 296 -8.83 -12.64 -10.45
N ALA A 297 -9.70 -12.14 -11.33
CA ALA A 297 -9.84 -12.62 -12.69
C ALA A 297 -8.56 -12.38 -13.50
N ALA A 298 -7.87 -11.25 -13.28
CA ALA A 298 -6.61 -10.96 -13.94
C ALA A 298 -5.48 -11.90 -13.49
N TRP A 299 -5.41 -12.25 -12.20
CA TRP A 299 -4.41 -13.18 -11.68
C TRP A 299 -4.60 -14.64 -12.13
N ARG A 300 -5.84 -15.06 -12.36
CA ARG A 300 -6.16 -16.44 -12.75
C ARG A 300 -5.92 -16.77 -14.23
N ARG A 301 -5.59 -15.76 -15.05
CA ARG A 301 -5.27 -15.94 -16.47
C ARG A 301 -3.82 -16.31 -16.64
#